data_AF-A0A968MRE5-F1
#
_entry.id   AF-A0A968MRE5-F1
#
_cell.length_a   1.000
_cell.length_b   1.000
_cell.length_c   1.000
_cell.angle_alpha   90.00
_cell.angle_beta   90.00
_cell.angle_gamma   90.00
#
_symmetry.space_group_name_H-M   'P 1'
#
loop_
_entity.id
_entity.type
_entity.pdbx_description
1 polymer ?
#
loop_
_entity_poly.entity_id
_entity_poly.type
_entity_poly.pdbx_seq_one_letter_code
_entity_poly.pdbx_strand_id
1 'polypeptide(L)'
;MKIVKIAPIYVIFLVMAISGFSQPTDNVISYYPFNRSAIDVTGNGKDCSVSGSTLTSDRLGKTNAAYSFNGTNNLIYLPNVLLSNPSAFAFSCWIKPGGNNFSPDVLNAQTIIDLRGQYQIAPFLF
;
A
#
# COMPACT_ATOMS: atom_id res chain seq x y z
N MET A 1 -0.40 -56.07 -11.98
CA MET A 1 -0.92 -54.72 -12.32
C MET A 1 -0.08 -53.69 -11.58
N LYS A 2 0.85 -52.99 -12.25
CA LYS A 2 1.71 -51.98 -11.60
C LYS A 2 0.91 -50.68 -11.46
N ILE A 3 0.63 -50.26 -10.23
CA ILE A 3 0.00 -48.97 -9.94
C ILE A 3 1.03 -47.89 -10.28
N VAL A 4 0.80 -47.14 -11.35
CA VAL A 4 1.60 -45.95 -11.68
C VAL A 4 1.30 -44.91 -10.60
N LYS A 5 2.31 -44.51 -9.82
CA LYS A 5 2.14 -43.49 -8.76
C LYS A 5 1.94 -42.13 -9.42
N ILE A 6 0.68 -41.67 -9.53
CA ILE A 6 0.29 -40.38 -10.15
C ILE A 6 0.40 -39.21 -9.14
N ALA A 7 0.62 -39.51 -7.85
CA ALA A 7 0.81 -38.53 -6.78
C ALA A 7 1.85 -37.41 -7.05
N PRO A 8 3.03 -37.66 -7.68
CA PRO A 8 3.99 -36.58 -7.91
C PRO A 8 3.53 -35.56 -8.97
N ILE A 9 2.66 -35.95 -9.91
CA ILE A 9 2.14 -35.04 -10.95
C ILE A 9 1.22 -33.97 -10.35
N TYR A 10 0.39 -34.33 -9.36
CA TYR A 10 -0.48 -33.38 -8.68
C TYR A 10 0.29 -32.37 -7.84
N VAL A 11 1.40 -32.77 -7.23
CA VAL A 11 2.27 -31.86 -6.46
C VAL A 11 2.93 -30.83 -7.39
N ILE A 12 3.40 -31.25 -8.55
CA ILE A 12 3.98 -30.34 -9.56
C ILE A 12 2.95 -29.32 -10.06
N PHE A 13 1.70 -29.75 -10.30
CA PHE A 13 0.61 -28.86 -10.70
C PHE A 13 0.21 -27.87 -9.58
N LEU A 14 0.32 -28.30 -8.31
CA LEU A 14 0.05 -27.44 -7.14
C LEU A 14 1.10 -26.33 -6.99
N VAL A 15 2.36 -26.59 -7.34
CA VAL A 15 3.47 -25.61 -7.27
C VAL A 15 3.41 -24.59 -8.42
N MET A 16 2.86 -24.95 -9.59
CA MET A 16 2.68 -24.01 -10.71
C MET A 16 1.46 -23.09 -10.59
N ALA A 17 0.52 -23.39 -9.68
CA ALA A 17 -0.64 -22.55 -9.40
C ALA A 17 -0.32 -21.36 -8.47
N ILE A 18 0.92 -21.23 -8.02
CA ILE A 18 1.39 -20.09 -7.23
C ILE A 18 1.65 -18.95 -8.22
N SER A 19 0.67 -18.05 -8.31
CA SER A 19 0.69 -16.86 -9.18
C SER A 19 2.03 -16.13 -9.12
N GLY A 20 2.66 -15.94 -10.28
CA GLY A 20 3.81 -15.05 -10.41
C GLY A 20 3.37 -13.61 -10.19
N PHE A 21 3.66 -13.05 -9.02
CA PHE A 21 3.58 -11.62 -8.82
C PHE A 21 4.83 -11.01 -9.45
N SER A 22 4.65 -10.23 -10.52
CA SER A 22 5.69 -9.29 -10.99
C SER A 22 5.79 -8.16 -9.98
N GLN A 23 6.38 -8.44 -8.83
CA GLN A 23 6.79 -7.41 -7.88
C GLN A 23 8.22 -7.04 -8.24
N PRO A 24 8.55 -5.74 -8.40
CA PRO A 24 9.96 -5.36 -8.44
C PRO A 24 10.56 -5.82 -7.12
N THR A 25 11.47 -6.79 -7.14
CA THR A 25 12.14 -7.30 -5.94
C THR A 25 13.46 -6.59 -5.70
N ASP A 26 14.04 -6.01 -6.75
CA ASP A 26 15.32 -5.35 -6.67
C ASP A 26 15.13 -3.93 -6.11
N ASN A 27 15.79 -3.64 -4.99
CA ASN A 27 15.84 -2.32 -4.33
C ASN A 27 14.53 -1.80 -3.72
N VAL A 28 13.57 -2.67 -3.36
CA VAL A 28 12.40 -2.23 -2.59
C VAL A 28 12.79 -1.91 -1.15
N ILE A 29 12.61 -0.66 -0.76
CA ILE A 29 12.90 -0.16 0.59
C ILE A 29 11.79 -0.57 1.57
N SER A 30 10.52 -0.53 1.14
CA SER A 30 9.37 -0.96 1.92
C SER A 30 8.20 -1.41 1.06
N TYR A 31 7.39 -2.33 1.58
CA TYR A 31 6.19 -2.81 0.91
C TYR A 31 5.05 -3.08 1.91
N TYR A 32 3.90 -2.46 1.68
CA TYR A 32 2.74 -2.54 2.55
C TYR A 32 1.56 -3.17 1.78
N PRO A 33 1.32 -4.48 1.92
CA PRO A 33 0.18 -5.14 1.28
C PRO A 33 -1.16 -4.83 1.96
N PHE A 34 -1.14 -4.09 3.08
CA PHE A 34 -2.29 -3.76 3.93
C PHE A 34 -3.15 -4.95 4.36
N ASN A 35 -2.58 -6.15 4.42
CA ASN A 35 -3.27 -7.37 4.83
C ASN A 35 -3.45 -7.41 6.35
N ARG A 36 -4.53 -6.79 6.85
CA ARG A 36 -4.87 -6.64 8.27
C ARG A 36 -3.96 -5.72 9.09
N SER A 37 -2.90 -5.16 8.53
CA SER A 37 -1.99 -4.23 9.21
C SER A 37 -1.24 -3.33 8.22
N ALA A 38 -0.64 -2.25 8.72
CA ALA A 38 0.27 -1.37 7.98
C ALA A 38 1.75 -1.74 8.23
N ILE A 39 2.05 -3.04 8.22
CA ILE A 39 3.40 -3.60 8.46
C ILE A 39 4.16 -3.68 7.14
N ASP A 40 5.45 -3.36 7.20
CA ASP A 40 6.39 -3.53 6.10
C ASP A 40 6.82 -5.00 6.00
N VAL A 41 6.46 -5.66 4.90
CA VAL A 41 6.75 -7.09 4.73
C VAL A 41 8.12 -7.35 4.10
N THR A 42 8.90 -6.32 3.79
CA THR A 42 10.27 -6.48 3.27
C THR A 42 11.25 -6.94 4.36
N GLY A 43 10.91 -6.76 5.63
CA GLY A 43 11.80 -7.03 6.76
C GLY A 43 12.76 -5.88 7.09
N ASN A 44 12.64 -4.72 6.43
CA ASN A 44 13.49 -3.55 6.67
C ASN A 44 13.08 -2.71 7.89
N GLY A 45 12.09 -3.18 8.67
CA GLY A 45 11.63 -2.52 9.88
C GLY A 45 10.99 -1.16 9.64
N LYS A 46 10.36 -0.95 8.47
CA LYS A 46 9.73 0.33 8.09
C LYS A 46 8.23 0.35 8.39
N ASP A 47 7.79 -0.24 9.50
CA ASP A 47 6.36 -0.31 9.85
C ASP A 47 5.71 1.07 9.97
N CYS A 48 4.47 1.18 9.51
CA CYS A 48 3.70 2.41 9.59
C CYS A 48 2.83 2.45 10.85
N SER A 49 2.57 3.67 11.35
CA SER A 49 1.60 3.91 12.42
C SER A 49 0.28 4.44 11.85
N VAL A 50 -0.84 3.87 12.27
CA VAL A 50 -2.18 4.23 11.76
C VAL A 50 -2.89 5.13 12.77
N SER A 51 -3.43 6.26 12.31
CA SER A 51 -4.23 7.18 13.12
C SER A 51 -5.59 7.44 12.46
N GLY A 52 -6.68 7.07 13.12
CA GLY A 52 -8.07 7.27 12.66
C GLY A 52 -8.52 6.41 11.47
N SER A 53 -7.60 5.96 10.61
CA SER A 53 -7.91 5.16 9.42
C SER A 53 -8.37 3.74 9.78
N THR A 54 -9.39 3.24 9.09
CA THR A 54 -9.94 1.89 9.28
C THR A 54 -9.65 0.99 8.09
N LEU A 55 -9.54 -0.31 8.34
CA LEU A 55 -9.35 -1.32 7.29
C LEU A 55 -10.64 -1.49 6.48
N THR A 56 -10.49 -1.66 5.17
CA THR A 56 -11.55 -1.87 4.19
C THR A 56 -11.14 -2.89 3.13
N SER A 57 -12.05 -3.24 2.23
CA SER A 57 -11.76 -4.16 1.13
C SER A 57 -10.88 -3.52 0.07
N ASP A 58 -9.94 -4.29 -0.50
CA ASP A 58 -9.11 -3.85 -1.61
C ASP A 58 -9.84 -3.87 -2.97
N ARG A 59 -9.10 -3.59 -4.05
CA ARG A 59 -9.63 -3.58 -5.43
C ARG A 59 -10.14 -4.94 -5.93
N LEU A 60 -9.73 -6.04 -5.29
CA LEU A 60 -10.15 -7.40 -5.61
C LEU A 60 -11.27 -7.89 -4.66
N GLY A 61 -11.77 -7.02 -3.78
CA GLY A 61 -12.78 -7.37 -2.80
C GLY A 61 -12.24 -8.12 -1.58
N LYS A 62 -10.91 -8.26 -1.44
CA LYS A 62 -10.30 -8.89 -0.27
C LYS A 62 -10.50 -7.99 0.94
N THR A 63 -11.23 -8.48 1.94
CA THR A 63 -11.53 -7.74 3.17
C THR A 63 -10.25 -7.35 3.94
N ASN A 64 -10.26 -6.15 4.54
CA ASN A 64 -9.15 -5.54 5.29
C ASN A 64 -7.79 -5.71 4.59
N ALA A 65 -7.77 -5.36 3.30
CA ALA A 65 -6.57 -5.34 2.47
C ALA A 65 -6.30 -3.91 1.94
N ALA A 66 -6.97 -2.90 2.48
CA ALA A 66 -6.80 -1.49 2.19
C ALA A 66 -7.21 -0.63 3.40
N TYR A 67 -6.87 0.66 3.40
CA TYR A 67 -7.30 1.63 4.41
C TYR A 67 -8.25 2.68 3.81
N SER A 68 -9.28 3.06 4.57
CA SER A 68 -10.23 4.11 4.23
C SER A 68 -9.88 5.42 4.92
N PHE A 69 -9.85 6.50 4.15
CA PHE A 69 -9.54 7.85 4.63
C PHE A 69 -10.79 8.72 4.54
N ASN A 70 -11.11 9.43 5.63
CA ASN A 70 -12.24 10.36 5.69
C ASN A 70 -11.94 11.72 5.05
N GLY A 71 -10.71 11.96 4.60
CA GLY A 71 -10.28 13.22 3.98
C GLY A 71 -10.09 14.38 4.97
N THR A 72 -10.13 14.13 6.28
CA THR A 72 -9.99 15.18 7.31
C THR A 72 -8.81 14.93 8.25
N ASN A 73 -8.80 13.78 8.94
CA ASN A 73 -7.79 13.49 9.97
C ASN A 73 -7.32 12.02 9.99
N ASN A 74 -7.83 11.18 9.09
CA ASN A 74 -7.32 9.83 8.90
C ASN A 74 -5.95 9.88 8.22
N LEU A 75 -4.94 9.30 8.87
CA LEU A 75 -3.56 9.32 8.41
C LEU A 75 -2.89 7.95 8.62
N ILE A 76 -1.87 7.68 7.79
CA ILE A 76 -0.89 6.61 7.99
C ILE A 76 0.49 7.27 7.99
N TYR A 77 1.21 7.15 9.10
CA TYR A 77 2.53 7.72 9.26
C TYR A 77 3.60 6.72 8.85
N LEU A 78 4.40 7.11 7.87
CA LEU A 78 5.62 6.39 7.51
C LEU A 78 6.72 6.76 8.52
N PRO A 79 7.64 5.84 8.84
CA PRO A 79 8.72 6.13 9.76
C PRO A 79 9.71 7.13 9.13
N ASN A 80 10.22 8.07 9.93
CA ASN A 80 11.17 9.10 9.48
C ASN A 80 12.42 8.55 8.78
N VAL A 81 12.83 7.32 9.14
CA VAL A 81 13.97 6.61 8.56
C VAL A 81 13.70 6.01 7.16
N LEU A 82 12.48 6.14 6.63
CA LEU A 82 12.16 5.60 5.30
C LEU A 82 12.85 6.39 4.18
N LEU A 83 12.93 7.72 4.33
CA LEU A 83 13.46 8.65 3.32
C LEU A 83 14.64 9.45 3.87
N SER A 84 15.42 8.89 4.79
CA SER A 84 16.48 9.64 5.46
C SER A 84 17.65 10.04 4.57
N ASN A 85 17.84 9.43 3.38
CA ASN A 85 18.91 9.78 2.41
C ASN A 85 18.64 9.33 0.93
N PRO A 86 17.47 9.52 0.31
CA PRO A 86 17.31 9.17 -1.10
C PRO A 86 17.92 10.25 -1.99
N SER A 87 18.94 9.91 -2.77
CA SER A 87 19.34 10.71 -3.95
C SER A 87 18.23 10.72 -5.02
N ALA A 88 17.42 9.67 -5.04
CA ALA A 88 16.16 9.54 -5.77
C ALA A 88 15.30 8.46 -5.09
N PHE A 89 13.98 8.52 -5.24
CA PHE A 89 13.07 7.45 -4.85
C PHE A 89 11.90 7.35 -5.81
N ALA A 90 11.26 6.18 -5.85
CA ALA A 90 10.01 5.93 -6.54
C ALA A 90 9.05 5.23 -5.59
N PHE A 91 7.75 5.50 -5.74
CA PHE A 91 6.71 4.77 -5.03
C PHE A 91 5.56 4.46 -6.01
N SER A 92 4.78 3.44 -5.70
CA SER A 92 3.57 3.10 -6.45
C SER A 92 2.49 2.64 -5.48
N CYS A 93 1.25 3.03 -5.76
CA CYS A 93 0.10 2.63 -4.94
C CYS A 93 -1.18 2.59 -5.77
N TRP A 94 -2.18 1.91 -5.24
CA TRP A 94 -3.54 1.92 -5.78
C TRP A 94 -4.40 2.84 -4.92
N ILE A 95 -5.18 3.70 -5.57
CA ILE A 95 -6.04 4.67 -4.90
C ILE A 95 -7.45 4.57 -5.48
N LYS A 96 -8.45 4.57 -4.60
CA LYS A 96 -9.85 4.70 -4.95
C LYS A 96 -10.35 6.06 -4.42
N PRO A 97 -10.58 7.07 -5.28
CA PRO A 97 -11.14 8.35 -4.85
C PRO A 97 -12.52 8.17 -4.20
N GLY A 98 -12.79 8.93 -3.13
CA GLY A 98 -14.09 8.97 -2.49
C GLY A 98 -14.99 10.06 -3.09
N GLY A 99 -16.19 9.68 -3.54
CA GLY A 99 -17.23 10.63 -3.97
C GLY A 99 -17.20 10.99 -5.46
N ASN A 100 -18.37 11.31 -6.01
CA ASN A 100 -18.60 11.60 -7.43
C ASN A 100 -18.43 13.09 -7.77
N ASN A 101 -17.99 13.91 -6.82
CA ASN A 101 -17.94 15.35 -6.97
C ASN A 101 -16.48 15.78 -7.12
N PHE A 102 -15.91 15.54 -8.29
CA PHE A 102 -14.80 16.36 -8.78
C PHE A 102 -15.36 17.76 -9.06
N SER A 103 -15.71 18.50 -8.02
CA SER A 103 -15.95 19.93 -8.15
C SER A 103 -14.57 20.58 -8.20
N PRO A 104 -14.14 21.16 -9.34
CA PRO A 104 -12.85 21.83 -9.45
C PRO A 104 -12.73 23.07 -8.54
N ASP A 105 -13.83 23.51 -7.93
CA ASP A 105 -13.92 24.77 -7.16
C ASP A 105 -13.78 24.63 -5.64
N VAL A 106 -13.58 23.42 -5.11
CA VAL A 106 -13.37 23.26 -3.66
C VAL A 106 -11.89 23.06 -3.36
N LEU A 107 -11.30 24.09 -2.74
CA LEU A 107 -9.94 24.21 -2.17
C LEU A 107 -9.49 23.09 -1.20
N ASN A 108 -10.16 21.94 -1.15
CA ASN A 108 -9.79 20.80 -0.33
C ASN A 108 -8.87 19.86 -1.11
N ALA A 109 -7.67 20.34 -1.48
CA ALA A 109 -6.62 19.46 -1.96
C ALA A 109 -6.37 18.39 -0.87
N GLN A 110 -6.86 17.17 -1.09
CA GLN A 110 -6.63 16.05 -0.19
C GLN A 110 -5.24 15.51 -0.48
N THR A 111 -4.29 15.80 0.41
CA THR A 111 -2.92 15.30 0.30
C THR A 111 -2.90 13.79 0.53
N ILE A 112 -2.53 13.03 -0.49
CA ILE A 112 -2.41 11.57 -0.42
C ILE A 112 -1.08 11.16 0.24
N ILE A 113 -0.02 11.94 0.03
CA ILE A 113 1.29 11.77 0.66
C ILE A 113 1.77 13.15 1.09
N ASP A 114 1.96 13.32 2.39
CA ASP A 114 2.47 14.55 2.96
C ASP A 114 3.85 14.31 3.58
N LEU A 115 4.84 15.10 3.15
CA LEU A 115 6.19 15.12 3.75
C LEU A 115 6.27 16.16 4.88
N ARG A 116 5.13 16.61 5.43
CA ARG A 116 5.01 17.65 6.46
C ARG A 116 5.97 17.40 7.61
N GLY A 117 7.09 18.12 7.51
CA GLY A 117 8.35 17.91 8.23
C GLY A 117 9.53 18.49 7.46
N GLN A 118 9.44 18.70 6.13
CA GLN A 118 10.48 19.40 5.36
C GLN A 118 10.05 20.66 4.59
N TYR A 119 8.80 20.87 4.20
CA TYR A 119 8.38 22.18 3.66
C TYR A 119 6.93 22.49 4.06
N GLN A 120 6.76 23.56 4.83
CA GLN A 120 5.46 24.13 5.16
C GLN A 120 4.77 24.59 3.87
N ILE A 121 3.50 24.25 3.69
CA ILE A 121 2.64 24.99 2.76
C ILE A 121 1.52 25.59 3.60
N ALA A 122 1.70 26.87 3.92
CA ALA A 122 0.63 27.73 4.41
C ALA A 122 -0.41 27.91 3.28
N PRO A 123 -1.71 27.99 3.59
CA PRO A 123 -2.72 28.32 2.60
C PRO A 123 -2.56 29.79 2.19
N PHE A 124 -2.31 30.06 0.91
CA PHE A 124 -2.57 31.38 0.33
C PHE A 124 -4.10 31.53 0.15
N LEU A 125 -4.65 32.58 0.76
CA LEU A 125 -5.99 33.10 0.51
C LEU A 125 -5.85 34.36 -0.35
N PHE A 126 -6.52 34.33 -1.52
CA PHE A 126 -6.74 35.37 -2.55
C PHE A 126 -5.55 36.20 -3.02
#